data_AF-A0A345YJJ7-F1
#
_entry.id   AF-A0A345YJJ7-F1
#
_cell.length_a   1.000
_cell.length_b   1.000
_cell.length_c   1.000
_cell.angle_alpha   90.00
_cell.angle_beta   90.00
_cell.angle_gamma   90.00
#
_symmetry.space_group_name_H-M   'P 1'
#
loop_
_entity.id
_entity.type
_entity.pdbx_description
1 polymer ?
#
loop_
_entity_poly.entity_id
_entity_poly.type
_entity_poly.pdbx_seq_one_letter_code
_entity_poly.pdbx_strand_id
1 'polypeptide(L)'
;MLRKLLCAASAVFVLGACTQSAEPEASEEPAALETPMSQREADPEAFHNSIQAAMEEVPSDMQARFQILFACEVRKNNQRPNPYPVDAQYIRALTQYLKDNPTAGNSCR
;
A
#
# COMPACT_ATOMS: atom_id res chain seq x y z
N MET A 1 -12.04 -39.48 -37.17
CA MET A 1 -10.61 -39.15 -37.41
C MET A 1 -9.99 -38.75 -36.08
N LEU A 2 -9.11 -39.60 -35.54
CA LEU A 2 -8.31 -39.37 -34.34
C LEU A 2 -7.25 -38.29 -34.63
N ARG A 3 -7.06 -37.30 -33.75
CA ARG A 3 -5.84 -36.49 -33.74
C ARG A 3 -5.11 -36.64 -32.41
N LYS A 4 -3.81 -36.88 -32.58
CA LYS A 4 -2.87 -37.53 -31.67
C LYS A 4 -2.35 -36.60 -30.56
N LEU A 5 -1.86 -37.26 -29.53
CA LEU A 5 -1.18 -36.80 -28.33
C LEU A 5 0.08 -35.95 -28.55
N LEU A 6 0.33 -35.10 -27.53
CA LEU A 6 1.58 -34.62 -26.92
C LEU A 6 2.74 -34.07 -27.77
N CYS A 7 3.25 -32.90 -27.36
CA CYS A 7 4.67 -32.69 -27.09
C CYS A 7 4.84 -31.66 -25.97
N ALA A 8 5.39 -32.10 -24.84
CA ALA A 8 5.94 -31.24 -23.80
C ALA A 8 7.31 -30.71 -24.24
N ALA A 9 7.60 -29.44 -23.96
CA ALA A 9 8.96 -28.92 -24.00
C ALA A 9 9.14 -27.98 -22.80
N SER A 10 9.82 -28.52 -21.80
CA SER A 10 10.34 -27.87 -20.61
C SER A 10 11.31 -26.75 -21.01
N ALA A 11 10.96 -25.49 -20.70
CA ALA A 11 11.87 -24.37 -20.78
C ALA A 11 12.70 -24.32 -19.47
N VAL A 12 13.98 -24.62 -19.61
CA VAL A 12 15.02 -24.54 -18.59
C VAL A 12 15.16 -23.08 -18.14
N PHE A 13 14.83 -22.77 -16.89
CA PHE A 13 15.23 -21.52 -16.26
C PHE A 13 16.74 -21.57 -15.99
N VAL A 14 17.51 -20.85 -16.81
CA VAL A 14 18.94 -20.64 -16.58
C VAL A 14 19.09 -19.74 -15.36
N LEU A 15 19.65 -20.32 -14.29
CA LEU A 15 20.13 -19.63 -13.11
C LEU A 15 21.17 -18.58 -13.51
N GLY A 16 20.86 -17.30 -13.27
CA GLY A 16 21.82 -16.21 -13.39
C GLY A 16 22.98 -16.41 -12.42
N ALA A 17 24.18 -16.57 -12.97
CA ALA A 17 25.41 -16.77 -12.25
C ALA A 17 25.78 -15.53 -11.40
N CYS A 18 26.09 -15.78 -10.13
CA CYS A 18 26.95 -14.92 -9.33
C CYS A 18 28.37 -14.96 -9.93
N THR A 19 28.94 -13.81 -10.29
CA THR A 19 30.40 -13.66 -10.40
C THR A 19 30.82 -12.35 -9.76
N GLN A 20 31.89 -12.47 -9.00
CA GLN A 20 32.49 -11.51 -8.07
C GLN A 20 33.83 -11.02 -8.67
N SER A 21 34.31 -9.86 -8.17
CA SER A 21 35.65 -9.23 -8.35
C SER A 21 35.80 -8.21 -9.50
N ALA A 22 36.40 -7.03 -9.35
CA ALA A 22 37.03 -6.32 -8.21
C ALA A 22 37.30 -4.82 -8.55
N GLU A 23 37.13 -3.93 -7.56
CA GLU A 23 37.84 -2.68 -7.11
C GLU A 23 38.50 -1.66 -8.09
N PRO A 24 38.90 -0.43 -7.65
CA PRO A 24 38.37 0.48 -6.61
C PRO A 24 38.29 1.97 -7.09
N GLU A 25 37.35 2.76 -6.57
CA GLU A 25 37.55 4.22 -6.50
C GLU A 25 37.14 4.72 -5.12
N ALA A 26 38.14 5.21 -4.39
CA ALA A 26 37.97 5.93 -3.14
C ALA A 26 37.46 7.34 -3.45
N SER A 27 36.33 7.70 -2.86
CA SER A 27 35.96 9.10 -2.65
C SER A 27 35.31 9.23 -1.29
N GLU A 28 35.89 10.12 -0.49
CA GLU A 28 35.52 10.43 0.90
C GLU A 28 34.14 11.12 0.95
N GLU A 29 33.24 10.63 1.81
CA GLU A 29 32.50 11.38 2.86
C GLU A 29 31.23 10.63 3.32
N PRO A 30 30.79 10.84 4.57
CA PRO A 30 30.04 9.85 5.34
C PRO A 30 28.54 10.01 5.12
N ALA A 31 27.94 9.15 4.29
CA ALA A 31 26.49 8.99 4.30
C ALA A 31 26.14 7.99 5.41
N ALA A 32 25.56 8.55 6.48
CA ALA A 32 25.01 7.85 7.63
C ALA A 32 24.43 6.48 7.25
N LEU A 33 24.88 5.44 7.97
CA LEU A 33 24.19 4.17 8.07
C LEU A 33 22.71 4.50 8.32
N GLU A 34 21.88 4.28 7.30
CA GLU A 34 20.44 4.30 7.46
C GLU A 34 20.14 3.30 8.57
N THR A 35 19.84 3.83 9.75
CA THR A 35 19.23 3.07 10.82
C THR A 35 18.08 2.31 10.16
N PRO A 36 18.06 0.98 10.20
CA PRO A 36 16.92 0.24 9.70
C PRO A 36 15.71 0.85 10.40
N MET A 37 14.79 1.41 9.61
CA MET A 37 13.52 1.89 10.13
C MET A 37 13.02 0.80 11.05
N SER A 38 13.01 1.09 12.34
CA SER A 38 12.52 0.17 13.35
C SER A 38 11.20 -0.32 12.83
N GLN A 39 11.12 -1.61 12.48
CA GLN A 39 9.86 -2.29 12.30
C GLN A 39 9.24 -2.28 13.69
N ARG A 40 8.60 -1.15 14.00
CA ARG A 40 7.87 -0.94 15.24
C ARG A 40 6.83 -2.04 15.18
N GLU A 41 7.01 -3.05 16.02
CA GLU A 41 6.07 -4.13 16.19
C GLU A 41 4.74 -3.47 16.53
N ALA A 42 3.89 -3.33 15.51
CA ALA A 42 2.68 -2.56 15.61
C ALA A 42 1.77 -3.40 16.47
N ASP A 43 1.50 -2.94 17.70
CA ASP A 43 0.49 -3.55 18.55
C ASP A 43 -0.83 -3.58 17.76
N PRO A 44 -1.29 -4.77 17.33
CA PRO A 44 -2.44 -4.90 16.45
C PRO A 44 -3.72 -4.45 17.15
N GLU A 45 -3.79 -4.58 18.48
CA GLU A 45 -4.93 -4.14 19.28
C GLU A 45 -4.97 -2.62 19.36
N ALA A 46 -3.84 -1.97 19.67
CA ALA A 46 -3.75 -0.51 19.65
C ALA A 46 -4.05 0.07 18.26
N PHE A 47 -3.58 -0.58 17.18
CA PHE A 47 -3.90 -0.19 15.82
C PHE A 47 -5.41 -0.31 15.55
N HIS A 48 -6.01 -1.46 15.84
CA HIS A 48 -7.44 -1.70 15.66
C HIS A 48 -8.29 -0.67 16.42
N ASN A 49 -7.98 -0.43 17.69
CA ASN A 49 -8.66 0.54 18.53
C ASN A 49 -8.54 1.96 17.97
N SER A 50 -7.38 2.32 17.40
CA SER A 50 -7.19 3.63 16.77
C SER A 50 -8.05 3.82 15.52
N ILE A 51 -8.21 2.78 14.71
CA ILE A 51 -9.06 2.78 13.52
C ILE A 51 -10.52 2.87 13.93
N GLN A 52 -10.95 2.06 14.91
CA GLN A 52 -12.31 2.08 15.42
C GLN A 52 -12.69 3.47 15.94
N ALA A 53 -11.85 4.07 16.78
CA ALA A 53 -12.08 5.42 17.30
C ALA A 53 -12.22 6.45 16.16
N ALA A 54 -11.36 6.39 15.13
CA ALA A 54 -11.45 7.29 13.98
C ALA A 54 -12.73 7.07 13.15
N MET A 55 -13.24 5.84 13.05
CA MET A 55 -14.50 5.55 12.37
C MET A 55 -15.72 6.04 13.15
N GLU A 56 -15.67 6.03 14.49
CA GLU A 56 -16.72 6.57 15.36
C GLU A 56 -16.80 8.11 15.28
N GLU A 57 -15.71 8.78 14.90
CA GLU A 57 -15.66 10.24 14.66
C GLU A 57 -16.39 10.65 13.35
N VAL A 58 -16.74 9.70 12.48
CA VAL A 58 -17.47 9.98 11.24
C VAL A 58 -18.94 10.32 11.55
N PRO A 59 -19.44 11.52 11.19
CA PRO A 59 -20.83 11.88 11.41
C PRO A 59 -21.78 10.88 10.75
N SER A 60 -22.85 10.49 11.48
CA SER A 60 -23.78 9.44 11.04
C SER A 60 -24.50 9.78 9.74
N ASP A 61 -24.81 11.06 9.51
CA ASP A 61 -25.42 11.59 8.28
C ASP A 61 -24.49 11.57 7.06
N MET A 62 -23.18 11.36 7.28
CA MET A 62 -22.14 11.32 6.26
C MET A 62 -21.59 9.91 6.00
N GLN A 63 -21.92 8.90 6.82
CA GLN A 63 -21.34 7.56 6.73
C GLN A 63 -21.44 6.94 5.33
N ALA A 64 -22.60 7.01 4.68
CA ALA A 64 -22.78 6.44 3.34
C ALA A 64 -21.84 7.08 2.30
N ARG A 65 -21.71 8.41 2.34
CA ARG A 65 -20.79 9.15 1.45
C ARG A 65 -19.33 8.87 1.79
N PHE A 66 -19.01 8.76 3.08
CA PHE A 66 -17.68 8.40 3.54
C PHE A 66 -17.27 7.01 3.05
N GLN A 67 -18.14 6.01 3.15
CA GLN A 67 -17.84 4.65 2.68
C GLN A 67 -17.52 4.62 1.17
N ILE A 68 -18.28 5.36 0.36
CA ILE A 68 -18.01 5.48 -1.09
C ILE A 68 -16.65 6.14 -1.31
N LEU A 69 -16.40 7.29 -0.68
CA LEU A 69 -15.14 8.01 -0.81
C LEU A 69 -13.93 7.16 -0.36
N PHE A 70 -14.06 6.49 0.80
CA PHE A 70 -13.02 5.65 1.37
C PHE A 70 -12.67 4.48 0.45
N ALA A 71 -13.67 3.73 -0.03
CA ALA A 71 -13.43 2.63 -0.96
C ALA A 71 -12.69 3.10 -2.23
N CYS A 72 -12.96 4.32 -2.66
CA CYS A 72 -12.37 4.91 -3.84
C CYS A 72 -10.93 5.36 -3.65
N GLU A 73 -10.64 6.01 -2.53
CA GLU A 73 -9.29 6.42 -2.22
C GLU A 73 -8.40 5.21 -1.91
N VAL A 74 -8.93 4.16 -1.26
CA VAL A 74 -8.23 2.87 -1.10
C VAL A 74 -7.96 2.21 -2.45
N ARG A 75 -8.94 2.17 -3.36
CA ARG A 75 -8.74 1.64 -4.73
C ARG A 75 -7.64 2.39 -5.47
N LYS A 76 -7.63 3.73 -5.39
CA LYS A 76 -6.57 4.55 -5.99
C LYS A 76 -5.23 4.32 -5.32
N ASN A 77 -5.20 4.18 -3.99
CA ASN A 77 -3.98 3.96 -3.24
C ASN A 77 -3.31 2.63 -3.62
N ASN A 78 -4.10 1.56 -3.75
CA ASN A 78 -3.63 0.24 -4.14
C ASN A 78 -3.05 0.18 -5.56
N GLN A 79 -3.37 1.17 -6.41
CA GLN A 79 -2.83 1.28 -7.77
C GLN A 79 -1.51 2.06 -7.82
N ARG A 80 -1.07 2.64 -6.70
CA ARG A 80 0.17 3.41 -6.63
C ARG A 80 1.38 2.48 -6.60
N PRO A 81 2.52 2.88 -7.20
CA PRO A 81 3.78 2.13 -7.06
C PRO A 81 4.24 2.01 -5.60
N ASN A 82 3.90 3.00 -4.76
CA ASN A 82 4.13 2.99 -3.33
C ASN A 82 2.86 3.46 -2.60
N PRO A 83 1.97 2.54 -2.20
CA PRO A 83 0.76 2.87 -1.45
C PRO A 83 1.10 3.47 -0.09
N TYR A 84 0.37 4.50 0.31
CA TYR A 84 0.47 5.05 1.66
C TYR A 84 -0.30 4.17 2.67
N PRO A 85 0.07 4.18 3.96
CA PRO A 85 -0.65 3.42 4.98
C PRO A 85 -2.08 3.96 5.17
N VAL A 86 -3.02 3.05 5.41
CA VAL A 86 -4.39 3.37 5.79
C VAL A 86 -4.49 3.27 7.31
N ASP A 87 -4.31 4.40 7.98
CA ASP A 87 -4.32 4.51 9.44
C ASP A 87 -5.46 5.41 9.95
N ALA A 88 -5.51 5.63 11.27
CA ALA A 88 -6.51 6.48 11.89
C ALA A 88 -6.44 7.94 11.42
N GLN A 89 -5.24 8.45 11.10
CA GLN A 89 -5.08 9.82 10.59
C GLN A 89 -5.64 9.94 9.18
N TYR A 90 -5.43 8.92 8.34
CA TYR A 90 -6.00 8.85 7.01
C TYR A 90 -7.52 8.88 7.02
N ILE A 91 -8.15 8.11 7.92
CA ILE A 91 -9.62 8.11 8.10
C ILE A 91 -10.10 9.51 8.49
N ARG A 92 -9.50 10.13 9.51
CA ARG A 92 -9.86 11.49 9.95
C ARG A 92 -9.67 12.52 8.85
N ALA A 93 -8.60 12.42 8.06
CA ALA A 93 -8.34 13.30 6.94
C ALA A 93 -9.43 13.18 5.86
N LEU A 94 -9.86 11.95 5.54
CA LEU A 94 -10.99 11.72 4.62
C LEU A 94 -12.31 12.24 5.19
N THR A 95 -12.56 12.07 6.48
CA THR A 95 -13.74 12.63 7.14
C THR A 95 -13.75 14.15 7.06
N GLN A 96 -12.61 14.80 7.33
CA GLN A 96 -12.47 16.25 7.22
C GLN A 96 -12.66 16.72 5.77
N TYR A 97 -12.02 16.04 4.81
CA TYR A 97 -12.21 16.33 3.40
C TYR A 97 -13.67 16.22 2.96
N LEU A 98 -14.41 15.23 3.47
CA LEU A 98 -15.83 15.06 3.17
C LEU A 98 -16.70 16.15 3.82
N LYS A 99 -16.36 16.63 5.02
CA LYS A 99 -17.01 17.78 5.65
C LYS A 99 -16.83 19.04 4.80
N ASP A 100 -15.62 19.24 4.28
CA ASP A 100 -15.28 20.40 3.45
C ASP A 100 -15.83 20.27 2.02
N ASN A 101 -16.07 19.03 1.55
CA ASN A 101 -16.54 18.72 0.20
C ASN A 101 -17.69 17.68 0.23
N PRO A 102 -18.92 18.08 0.59
CA PRO A 102 -20.03 17.14 0.81
C PRO A 102 -20.42 16.29 -0.41
N THR A 103 -20.02 16.69 -1.61
CA THR A 103 -20.29 15.97 -2.86
C THR A 103 -19.21 14.95 -3.23
N ALA A 104 -18.08 14.91 -2.53
CA ALA A 104 -16.95 14.03 -2.85
C ALA A 104 -17.30 12.52 -2.81
N GLY A 105 -18.31 12.13 -2.05
CA GLY A 105 -18.82 10.75 -2.00
C GLY A 105 -19.74 10.35 -3.17
N ASN A 106 -19.97 11.22 -4.16
CA ASN A 106 -20.92 10.95 -5.25
C ASN A 106 -20.26 10.57 -6.58
N SER A 107 -18.98 10.88 -6.75
CA SER A 107 -18.30 10.94 -8.06
C SER A 107 -17.36 9.78 -8.33
N CYS A 108 -17.29 8.80 -7.43
CA CYS A 108 -16.49 7.62 -7.66
C CYS A 108 -17.34 6.48 -8.21
N ARG A 109 -17.39 6.39 -9.54
CA ARG A 109 -17.95 5.26 -10.29
C ARG A 109 -16.90 4.80 -11.29
#